data_AF-A0A2V8NSF6-F1
#
_entry.id   AF-A0A2V8NSF6-F1
#
_cell.length_a   1.000
_cell.length_b   1.000
_cell.length_c   1.000
_cell.angle_alpha   90.00
_cell.angle_beta   90.00
_cell.angle_gamma   90.00
#
_symmetry.space_group_name_H-M   'P 1'
#
loop_
_entity.id
_entity.type
_entity.pdbx_description
1 polymer ?
#
loop_
_entity_poly.entity_id
_entity_poly.type
_entity_poly.pdbx_seq_one_letter_code
_entity_poly.pdbx_strand_id
1 'polypeptide(L)'
;MSTHDLQQQTPSLFDFSPAPSGPEPAGELKEEKGPDRLAREFVRWCCSFGPEFRNSPDVTNLRYWAHKNKLKIKEREEAQILDSARQLFLKRVEAQTKTIV
;
A
#
# COMPACT_ATOMS: atom_id res chain seq x y z
N MET A 1 27.39 33.29 -46.64
CA MET A 1 27.84 32.75 -45.34
C MET A 1 26.67 32.83 -44.39
N SER A 2 26.10 31.67 -44.07
CA SER A 2 24.99 31.47 -43.14
C SER A 2 25.43 31.75 -41.71
N THR A 3 24.55 32.35 -40.90
CA THR A 3 24.31 31.91 -39.52
C THR A 3 22.82 32.08 -39.22
N HIS A 4 22.19 30.94 -38.93
CA HIS A 4 20.80 30.84 -38.49
C HIS A 4 20.61 31.57 -37.16
N ASP A 5 19.64 32.48 -37.10
CA ASP A 5 19.14 33.01 -35.84
C ASP A 5 18.29 31.92 -35.16
N LEU A 6 18.76 31.47 -34.00
CA LEU A 6 18.17 30.40 -33.22
C LEU A 6 16.92 30.92 -32.51
N GLN A 7 15.78 30.59 -33.09
CA GLN A 7 14.43 30.70 -32.55
C GLN A 7 14.39 30.35 -31.05
N GLN A 8 14.43 31.37 -30.19
CA GLN A 8 14.13 31.23 -28.76
C GLN A 8 12.63 30.97 -28.61
N GLN A 9 12.22 29.70 -28.67
CA GLN A 9 10.91 29.27 -28.20
C GLN A 9 10.93 29.27 -26.67
N THR A 10 10.43 30.34 -26.08
CA THR A 10 9.89 30.29 -24.72
C THR A 10 8.59 29.50 -24.75
N PRO A 11 8.47 28.35 -24.04
CA PRO A 11 7.14 27.77 -23.85
C PRO A 11 6.36 28.71 -22.92
N SER A 12 5.32 29.32 -23.48
CA SER A 12 4.37 30.17 -22.76
C SER A 12 3.71 29.36 -21.63
N LEU A 13 3.89 29.83 -20.39
CA LEU A 13 3.43 29.15 -19.17
C LEU A 13 1.91 29.32 -18.90
N PHE A 14 1.19 30.05 -19.76
CA PHE A 14 -0.20 30.44 -19.52
C PHE A 14 -1.07 30.37 -20.78
N ASP A 15 -1.05 29.24 -21.48
CA ASP A 15 -2.12 28.90 -22.43
C ASP A 15 -2.71 27.52 -22.12
N PHE A 16 -3.42 27.45 -20.99
CA PHE A 16 -4.37 26.38 -20.71
C PHE A 16 -5.75 27.00 -20.61
N SER A 17 -6.46 27.03 -21.74
CA SER A 17 -7.91 27.21 -21.75
C SER A 17 -8.57 26.04 -20.99
N PRO A 18 -9.39 26.29 -19.95
CA PRO A 18 -10.16 25.24 -19.32
C PRO A 18 -11.44 25.02 -20.14
N ALA A 19 -11.48 23.96 -20.95
CA ALA A 19 -12.74 23.40 -21.43
C ALA A 19 -13.14 22.23 -20.51
N PRO A 20 -14.41 22.17 -20.04
CA PRO A 20 -14.82 21.31 -18.94
C PRO A 20 -15.18 19.92 -19.48
N SER A 21 -14.36 18.90 -19.22
CA SER A 21 -14.75 17.50 -19.43
C SER A 21 -13.83 16.55 -18.68
N GLY A 22 -14.34 16.02 -17.57
CA GLY A 22 -13.77 14.85 -16.91
C GLY A 22 -13.51 15.07 -15.42
N PRO A 23 -13.99 14.20 -14.53
CA PRO A 23 -13.66 14.30 -13.12
C PRO A 23 -12.15 14.10 -12.95
N GLU A 24 -11.55 15.02 -12.20
CA GLU A 24 -10.17 15.02 -11.74
C GLU A 24 -9.76 13.67 -11.14
N PRO A 25 -8.48 13.25 -11.22
CA PRO A 25 -8.01 12.10 -10.48
C PRO A 25 -7.93 12.48 -9.00
N ALA A 26 -9.07 12.41 -8.32
CA ALA A 26 -9.12 12.20 -6.88
C ALA A 26 -8.18 11.03 -6.56
N GLY A 27 -7.29 11.25 -5.58
CA GLY A 27 -6.15 10.40 -5.28
C GLY A 27 -6.43 8.91 -5.49
N GLU A 28 -5.51 8.24 -6.18
CA GLU A 28 -5.52 6.80 -6.40
C GLU A 28 -5.71 6.07 -5.06
N LEU A 29 -6.96 5.82 -4.71
CA LEU A 29 -7.36 4.66 -3.93
C LEU A 29 -6.97 3.48 -4.80
N LYS A 30 -5.70 3.07 -4.68
CA LYS A 30 -5.19 1.80 -5.22
C LYS A 30 -6.26 0.77 -4.92
N GLU A 31 -6.92 0.31 -5.97
CA GLU A 31 -7.89 -0.76 -5.95
C GLU A 31 -7.31 -1.86 -5.04
N GLU A 32 -7.85 -2.01 -3.83
CA GLU A 32 -7.26 -2.90 -2.83
C GLU A 32 -7.46 -4.33 -3.33
N LYS A 33 -6.45 -4.83 -4.04
CA LYS A 33 -6.30 -6.26 -4.36
C LYS A 33 -6.57 -7.03 -3.07
N GLY A 34 -7.47 -8.02 -3.15
CA GLY A 34 -7.84 -8.91 -2.04
C GLY A 34 -6.69 -9.28 -1.08
N PRO A 35 -5.49 -9.69 -1.55
CA PRO A 35 -4.37 -10.02 -0.67
C PRO A 35 -3.82 -8.82 0.14
N ASP A 36 -3.79 -7.62 -0.43
CA ASP A 36 -3.28 -6.42 0.27
C ASP A 36 -4.20 -6.01 1.43
N ARG A 37 -5.51 -6.08 1.21
CA ARG A 37 -6.50 -5.83 2.27
C ARG A 37 -6.37 -6.87 3.39
N LEU A 38 -6.27 -8.15 3.03
CA LEU A 38 -6.09 -9.25 4.00
C LEU A 38 -4.80 -9.10 4.79
N ALA A 39 -3.69 -8.69 4.15
CA ALA A 39 -2.43 -8.43 4.83
C ALA A 39 -2.55 -7.33 5.90
N ARG A 40 -3.28 -6.25 5.63
CA ARG A 40 -3.50 -5.17 6.60
C ARG A 40 -4.35 -5.62 7.78
N GLU A 41 -5.45 -6.34 7.53
CA GLU A 41 -6.31 -6.88 8.59
C GLU A 41 -5.56 -7.91 9.43
N PHE A 42 -4.76 -8.77 8.80
CA PHE A 42 -3.92 -9.75 9.47
C PHE A 42 -2.85 -9.08 10.36
N VAL A 43 -2.14 -8.06 9.86
CA VAL A 43 -1.17 -7.31 10.67
C VAL A 43 -1.83 -6.58 11.83
N ARG A 44 -3.02 -6.00 11.63
CA ARG A 44 -3.78 -5.39 12.72
C ARG A 44 -4.10 -6.42 13.81
N TRP A 45 -4.45 -7.64 13.41
CA TRP A 45 -4.69 -8.74 14.34
C TRP A 45 -3.40 -9.21 15.03
N CYS A 46 -2.26 -9.23 14.33
CA CYS A 46 -0.95 -9.51 14.92
C CYS A 46 -0.58 -8.50 16.00
N CYS A 47 -0.81 -7.20 15.75
CA CYS A 47 -0.54 -6.14 16.71
C CYS A 47 -1.64 -5.95 17.78
N SER A 48 -2.63 -6.84 17.88
CA SER A 48 -3.72 -6.74 18.86
C SER A 48 -3.36 -7.38 20.20
N PHE A 49 -3.85 -6.83 21.30
CA PHE A 49 -3.67 -7.41 22.63
C PHE A 49 -4.58 -8.62 22.82
N GLY A 50 -4.06 -9.71 23.41
CA GLY A 50 -4.85 -10.89 23.76
C GLY A 50 -4.02 -12.06 24.28
N PRO A 51 -4.68 -13.10 24.81
CA PRO A 51 -4.02 -14.29 25.39
C PRO A 51 -3.38 -15.20 24.34
N GLU A 52 -3.54 -14.91 23.05
CA GLU A 52 -2.95 -15.68 21.97
C GLU A 52 -1.70 -14.95 21.48
N PHE A 53 -0.58 -15.68 21.39
CA PHE A 53 0.70 -15.16 20.94
C PHE A 53 0.59 -14.77 19.45
N ARG A 54 0.64 -13.47 19.14
CA ARG A 54 0.40 -12.96 17.77
C ARG A 54 1.46 -11.94 17.32
N ASN A 55 2.63 -11.97 17.93
CA ASN A 55 3.67 -10.95 17.72
C ASN A 55 4.42 -11.09 16.37
N SER A 56 3.97 -11.93 15.45
CA SER A 56 4.64 -12.19 14.19
C SER A 56 3.67 -12.50 13.05
N PRO A 57 3.86 -11.92 11.86
CA PRO A 57 3.15 -12.31 10.65
C PRO A 57 3.80 -13.56 10.01
N ASP A 58 3.55 -14.73 10.60
CA ASP A 58 4.02 -16.04 10.10
C ASP A 58 2.86 -16.91 9.55
N VAL A 59 3.22 -18.04 8.91
CA VAL A 59 2.28 -18.99 8.31
C VAL A 59 1.30 -19.55 9.34
N THR A 60 1.78 -19.89 10.54
CA THR A 60 0.96 -20.49 11.60
C THR A 60 -0.11 -19.51 12.05
N ASN A 61 0.29 -18.26 12.30
CA ASN A 61 -0.61 -17.17 12.68
C ASN A 61 -1.58 -16.81 11.56
N LEU A 62 -1.14 -16.80 10.30
CA LEU A 62 -2.02 -16.52 9.17
C LEU A 62 -3.09 -17.59 9.02
N ARG A 63 -2.72 -18.88 9.11
CA ARG A 63 -3.68 -19.99 9.02
C ARG A 63 -4.66 -19.99 10.19
N TYR A 64 -4.17 -19.73 11.40
CA TYR A 64 -5.03 -19.61 12.58
C TYR A 64 -6.02 -18.45 12.44
N TRP A 65 -5.53 -17.27 12.04
CA TRP A 65 -6.37 -16.10 11.79
C TRP A 65 -7.39 -16.37 10.68
N ALA A 66 -6.99 -16.99 9.57
CA ALA A 66 -7.88 -17.35 8.48
C ALA A 66 -8.98 -18.33 8.93
N HIS A 67 -8.61 -19.35 9.70
CA HIS A 67 -9.55 -20.32 10.27
C HIS A 67 -10.58 -19.63 11.17
N LYS A 68 -10.12 -18.77 12.09
CA LYS A 68 -10.98 -18.02 13.01
C LYS A 68 -11.95 -17.09 12.29
N ASN A 69 -11.51 -16.48 11.19
CA ASN A 69 -12.32 -15.56 10.37
C ASN A 69 -13.07 -16.26 9.22
N LYS A 70 -13.01 -17.60 9.14
CA LYS A 70 -13.64 -18.42 8.09
C LYS A 70 -13.22 -18.01 6.67
N LEU A 71 -11.97 -17.57 6.51
CA LEU A 71 -11.38 -17.18 5.24
C LEU A 71 -10.78 -18.39 4.53
N LYS A 72 -11.08 -18.53 3.23
CA LYS A 72 -10.42 -19.51 2.35
C LYS A 72 -9.31 -18.83 1.58
N ILE A 73 -8.08 -18.99 2.05
CA ILE A 73 -6.88 -18.44 1.42
C ILE A 73 -6.24 -19.54 0.57
N LYS A 74 -6.04 -19.30 -0.73
CA LYS A 74 -5.28 -20.23 -1.58
C LYS A 74 -3.79 -20.09 -1.30
N GLU A 75 -3.00 -21.13 -1.57
CA GLU A 75 -1.54 -21.13 -1.34
C GLU A 75 -0.83 -19.93 -2.00
N ARG A 76 -1.20 -19.59 -3.24
CA ARG A 76 -0.64 -18.41 -3.94
C ARG A 76 -0.96 -17.09 -3.23
N GLU A 77 -2.14 -16.98 -2.63
CA GLU A 77 -2.56 -15.80 -1.87
C GLU A 77 -1.88 -15.78 -0.49
N GLU A 78 -1.67 -16.95 0.13
CA GLU A 78 -0.93 -17.09 1.40
C GLU A 78 0.46 -16.45 1.28
N ALA A 79 1.20 -16.79 0.22
CA ALA A 79 2.53 -16.23 -0.01
C ALA A 79 2.51 -14.70 -0.18
N GLN A 80 1.54 -14.17 -0.95
CA GLN A 80 1.39 -12.73 -1.18
C GLN A 80 1.01 -11.97 0.10
N ILE A 81 0.07 -12.52 0.87
CA ILE A 81 -0.37 -11.94 2.14
C ILE A 81 0.79 -11.88 3.12
N LEU A 82 1.57 -12.95 3.25
CA LEU A 82 2.72 -13.00 4.15
C LEU A 82 3.82 -12.02 3.76
N ASP A 83 4.09 -11.86 2.47
CA ASP A 83 5.09 -10.91 2.01
C ASP A 83 4.71 -9.46 2.35
N SER A 84 3.48 -9.08 2.00
CA SER A 84 2.93 -7.76 2.35
C SER A 84 2.82 -7.56 3.86
N ALA A 85 2.41 -8.59 4.61
CA ALA A 85 2.24 -8.52 6.06
C ALA A 85 3.58 -8.30 6.78
N ARG A 86 4.66 -8.95 6.34
CA ARG A 86 6.01 -8.73 6.92
C ARG A 86 6.45 -7.26 6.78
N GLN A 87 6.29 -6.70 5.59
CA GLN A 87 6.65 -5.30 5.33
C GLN A 87 5.80 -4.32 6.18
N LEU A 88 4.49 -4.57 6.27
CA LEU A 88 3.58 -3.73 7.06
C LEU A 88 3.85 -3.84 8.56
N PHE A 89 4.16 -5.04 9.05
CA PHE A 89 4.46 -5.29 10.46
C PHE A 89 5.74 -4.58 10.90
N LEU A 90 6.82 -4.69 10.11
CA LEU A 90 8.08 -4.00 10.40
C LEU A 90 7.90 -2.48 10.47
N LYS A 91 7.21 -1.88 9.49
CA LYS A 91 6.88 -0.45 9.51
C LYS A 91 6.11 -0.05 10.78
N ARG A 92 5.22 -0.91 11.26
CA ARG A 92 4.43 -0.63 12.46
C ARG A 92 5.27 -0.75 13.74
N VAL A 93 6.16 -1.74 13.83
CA VAL A 93 7.11 -1.88 14.94
C VAL A 93 8.05 -0.68 14.98
N GLU A 94 8.61 -0.28 13.83
CA GLU A 94 9.48 0.91 13.73
C GLU A 94 8.77 2.20 14.12
N ALA A 95 7.50 2.37 13.74
CA ALA A 95 6.73 3.54 14.15
C ALA A 95 6.56 3.59 15.67
N GLN A 96 6.27 2.44 16.30
CA GLN A 96 6.10 2.35 17.75
C GLN A 96 7.41 2.58 18.52
N THR A 97 8.55 2.13 18.00
CA THR A 97 9.85 2.37 18.64
C THR A 97 10.29 3.83 18.54
N LYS A 98 9.94 4.54 17.45
CA LYS A 98 10.27 5.96 17.27
C LYS A 98 9.41 6.92 18.10
N THR A 99 8.22 6.51 18.54
CA THR A 99 7.32 7.34 19.37
C THR A 99 7.74 7.44 20.84
N ILE A 100 8.68 6.61 21.30
CA ILE A 100 9.07 6.52 22.72
C ILE A 100 10.29 7.42 23.04
N VAL A 101 10.68 8.33 22.13
CA VAL A 101 11.83 9.25 22.31
C VAL A 101 11.37 10.70 22.39
#